data_AF-A0A7R8ZSG0-F1
#
_entry.id   AF-A0A7R8ZSG0-F1
#
_cell.length_a   1.000
_cell.length_b   1.000
_cell.length_c   1.000
_cell.angle_alpha   90.00
_cell.angle_beta   90.00
_cell.angle_gamma   90.00
#
_symmetry.space_group_name_H-M   'P 1'
#
loop_
_entity.id
_entity.type
_entity.pdbx_description
1 polymer ?
#
loop_
_entity_poly.entity_id
_entity_poly.type
_entity_poly.pdbx_seq_one_letter_code
_entity_poly.pdbx_strand_id
1 'polypeptide(L)'
;MDATYQQWVAPYLETIKEQGYYEDDELYVALVNYDDNPFFPKELRDHSNRLKRENFKKWLHVYGGEPNMSYLDSIIEPEWFDAAVNAHQKLGFEPRGERVCGFDPADTGRDAKARTLRYGVYIDDCFSWLDGDITDATQRAVDDALGFGAADFVYDNVGNGASVKTFATMGGRPAGLSFVGFGAGDGVDDPDSQYLDSERLNKDMFRNKRAQYWWLLRDRFFRTFEAVDKGRYHDPLTLISINGDMPKLAELKSELVKVQRKRTAGVRLVQIESKDEMRKRGIPSPNLADSLMMSFAVQPKSDFKYQRRPVGRRR
;
A
#
# COMPACT_ATOMS: atom_id res chain seq x y z
N MET A 1 -16.87 17.87 -9.10
CA MET A 1 -15.98 18.60 -10.03
C MET A 1 -16.84 19.44 -10.94
N ASP A 2 -16.27 20.53 -11.45
CA ASP A 2 -16.96 21.44 -12.37
C ASP A 2 -17.25 20.77 -13.73
N ALA A 3 -18.37 21.15 -14.36
CA ALA A 3 -18.83 20.57 -15.63
C ALA A 3 -17.82 20.85 -16.78
N THR A 4 -17.17 22.02 -16.72
CA THR A 4 -16.14 22.43 -17.69
C THR A 4 -14.94 21.48 -17.66
N TYR A 5 -14.47 21.12 -16.47
CA TYR A 5 -13.32 20.22 -16.33
C TYR A 5 -13.62 18.82 -16.87
N GLN A 6 -14.81 18.29 -16.56
CA GLN A 6 -15.22 16.95 -16.98
C GLN A 6 -15.38 16.83 -18.50
N GLN A 7 -15.87 17.90 -19.14
CA GLN A 7 -16.11 17.90 -20.57
C GLN A 7 -14.85 18.22 -21.39
N TRP A 8 -14.02 19.16 -20.93
CA TRP A 8 -12.97 19.75 -21.76
C TRP A 8 -11.55 19.42 -21.32
N VAL A 9 -11.33 18.89 -20.10
CA VAL A 9 -9.99 18.61 -19.57
C VAL A 9 -9.79 17.14 -19.26
N ALA A 10 -10.74 16.50 -18.57
CA ALA A 10 -10.63 15.10 -18.15
C ALA A 10 -10.38 14.10 -19.30
N PRO A 11 -10.99 14.24 -20.49
CA PRO A 11 -10.76 13.32 -21.62
C PRO A 11 -9.33 13.37 -22.19
N TYR A 12 -8.66 14.50 -22.05
CA TYR A 12 -7.35 14.79 -22.65
C TYR A 12 -6.23 14.89 -21.61
N LEU A 13 -6.52 14.52 -20.36
CA LEU A 13 -5.66 14.77 -19.20
C LEU A 13 -4.29 14.08 -19.32
N GLU A 14 -4.21 12.88 -19.90
CA GLU A 14 -2.92 12.21 -20.13
C GLU A 14 -2.05 12.99 -21.11
N THR A 15 -2.60 13.39 -22.26
CA THR A 15 -1.90 14.21 -23.26
C THR A 15 -1.44 15.54 -22.67
N ILE A 16 -2.31 16.21 -21.92
CA ILE A 16 -1.99 17.50 -21.26
C ILE A 16 -0.87 17.31 -20.22
N LYS A 17 -0.83 16.20 -19.49
CA LYS A 17 0.23 15.92 -18.50
C LYS A 17 1.58 15.61 -19.15
N GLU A 18 1.58 14.97 -20.31
CA GLU A 18 2.81 14.65 -21.04
C GLU A 18 3.38 15.84 -21.81
N GLN A 19 2.51 16.61 -22.48
CA GLN A 19 2.92 17.65 -23.43
C GLN A 19 2.77 19.08 -22.86
N GLY A 20 2.08 19.23 -21.72
CA GLY A 20 1.73 20.53 -21.13
C GLY A 20 0.49 21.16 -21.76
N TYR A 21 -0.04 20.63 -22.86
CA TYR A 21 -1.24 21.13 -23.52
C TYR A 21 -1.93 20.06 -24.38
N TYR A 22 -3.15 20.37 -24.84
CA TYR A 22 -3.93 19.65 -25.84
C TYR A 22 -4.51 20.67 -26.82
N GLU A 23 -4.47 20.37 -28.11
CA GLU A 23 -5.00 21.22 -29.18
C GLU A 23 -5.66 20.37 -30.27
N ASP A 24 -6.85 20.78 -30.70
CA ASP A 24 -7.53 20.32 -31.91
C ASP A 24 -8.19 21.51 -32.64
N ASP A 25 -8.96 21.22 -33.71
CA ASP A 25 -9.59 22.25 -34.54
C ASP A 25 -10.59 23.16 -33.79
N GLU A 26 -11.09 22.73 -32.62
CA GLU A 26 -12.12 23.44 -31.84
C GLU A 26 -11.68 23.80 -30.41
N LEU A 27 -10.62 23.19 -29.88
CA LEU A 27 -10.26 23.25 -28.47
C LEU A 27 -8.75 23.38 -28.26
N TYR A 28 -8.35 24.37 -27.46
CA TYR A 28 -7.00 24.50 -26.90
C TYR A 28 -7.04 24.51 -25.37
N VAL A 29 -6.33 23.58 -24.74
CA VAL A 29 -6.21 23.47 -23.28
C VAL A 29 -4.74 23.38 -22.90
N ALA A 30 -4.25 24.32 -22.10
CA ALA A 30 -2.88 24.31 -21.59
C ALA A 30 -2.85 24.18 -20.06
N LEU A 31 -1.94 23.36 -19.55
CA LEU A 31 -1.59 23.31 -18.15
C LEU A 31 -0.57 24.42 -17.86
N VAL A 32 -0.99 25.43 -17.10
CA VAL A 32 -0.14 26.56 -16.71
C VAL A 32 -0.03 26.59 -15.20
N ASN A 33 1.20 26.55 -14.70
CA ASN A 33 1.53 26.58 -13.28
C ASN A 33 2.45 27.76 -12.94
N TYR A 34 2.81 27.88 -11.67
CA TYR A 34 3.67 28.98 -11.21
C TYR A 34 5.08 28.96 -11.81
N ASP A 35 5.56 27.79 -12.26
CA ASP A 35 6.85 27.63 -12.94
C ASP A 35 6.84 28.25 -14.35
N ASP A 36 5.66 28.42 -14.95
CA ASP A 36 5.48 29.07 -16.26
C ASP A 36 5.35 30.59 -16.16
N ASN A 37 5.35 31.14 -14.93
CA ASN A 37 5.22 32.57 -14.68
C ASN A 37 6.60 33.22 -14.40
N PRO A 38 7.18 33.98 -15.35
CA PRO A 38 8.47 34.66 -15.18
C PRO A 38 8.47 35.71 -14.07
N PHE A 39 7.29 36.19 -13.68
CA PHE A 39 7.08 37.24 -12.68
C PHE A 39 6.53 36.68 -11.37
N PHE A 40 6.71 35.38 -11.11
CA PHE A 40 6.19 34.76 -9.89
C PHE A 40 6.83 35.37 -8.62
N PRO A 41 6.04 36.07 -7.77
CA PRO A 41 6.57 36.84 -6.64
C PRO A 41 7.29 35.99 -5.59
N LYS A 42 8.27 36.58 -4.90
CA LYS A 42 9.04 35.90 -3.86
C LYS A 42 8.16 35.41 -2.72
N GLU A 43 7.16 36.19 -2.32
CA GLU A 43 6.23 35.86 -1.23
C GLU A 43 5.42 34.60 -1.56
N LEU A 44 4.95 34.46 -2.80
CA LEU A 44 4.23 33.27 -3.26
C LEU A 44 5.16 32.07 -3.44
N ARG A 45 6.43 32.30 -3.79
CA ARG A 45 7.45 31.25 -3.84
C ARG A 45 7.81 30.73 -2.45
N ASP A 46 7.93 31.61 -1.47
CA ASP A 46 8.14 31.24 -0.06
C ASP A 46 6.91 30.52 0.50
N HIS A 47 5.69 30.98 0.19
CA HIS A 47 4.46 30.29 0.55
C HIS A 47 4.34 28.92 -0.11
N SER A 48 4.67 28.81 -1.41
CA SER A 48 4.73 27.55 -2.15
C SER A 48 5.70 26.57 -1.48
N ASN A 49 6.92 27.00 -1.19
CA ASN A 49 7.92 26.18 -0.53
C ASN A 49 7.52 25.77 0.89
N ARG A 50 6.83 26.64 1.63
CA ARG A 50 6.30 26.32 2.96
C ARG A 50 5.17 25.30 2.85
N LEU A 51 4.18 25.55 1.99
CA LEU A 51 3.04 24.66 1.79
C LEU A 51 3.47 23.31 1.22
N LYS A 52 4.50 23.26 0.37
CA LYS A 52 5.10 22.02 -0.16
C LYS A 52 5.69 21.15 0.96
N ARG A 53 6.27 21.78 2.00
CA ARG A 53 6.82 21.12 3.18
C ARG A 53 5.76 20.71 4.19
N GLU A 54 4.79 21.59 4.45
CA GLU A 54 3.76 21.40 5.48
C GLU A 54 2.61 20.51 5.01
N ASN A 55 2.21 20.63 3.75
CA ASN A 55 1.08 19.92 3.19
C ASN A 55 1.22 19.78 1.68
N PHE A 56 2.02 18.80 1.26
CA PHE A 56 2.30 18.53 -0.15
C PHE A 56 1.02 18.30 -0.97
N LYS A 57 -0.04 17.73 -0.37
CA LYS A 57 -1.34 17.50 -1.02
C LYS A 57 -2.05 18.82 -1.37
N LYS A 58 -2.14 19.72 -0.39
CA LYS A 58 -2.68 21.06 -0.61
C LYS A 58 -1.79 21.85 -1.56
N TRP A 59 -0.48 21.61 -1.53
CA TRP A 59 0.44 22.18 -2.50
C TRP A 59 0.20 21.69 -3.94
N LEU A 60 0.01 20.38 -4.16
CA LEU A 60 -0.33 19.83 -5.49
C LEU A 60 -1.60 20.48 -6.05
N HIS A 61 -2.60 20.72 -5.20
CA HIS A 61 -3.82 21.39 -5.62
C HIS A 61 -3.63 22.89 -5.87
N VAL A 62 -2.96 23.61 -4.97
CA VAL A 62 -2.84 25.08 -5.02
C VAL A 62 -1.77 25.55 -6.02
N TYR A 63 -0.68 24.80 -6.14
CA TYR A 63 0.50 25.17 -6.94
C TYR A 63 0.84 24.16 -8.03
N GLY A 64 0.48 22.88 -7.87
CA GLY A 64 0.74 21.83 -8.87
C GLY A 64 -0.32 21.75 -9.97
N GLY A 65 -1.39 22.54 -9.89
CA GLY A 65 -2.47 22.56 -10.88
C GLY A 65 -3.34 21.30 -10.89
N GLU A 66 -3.15 20.40 -9.92
CA GLU A 66 -4.01 19.23 -9.79
C GLU A 66 -5.40 19.70 -9.31
N PRO A 67 -6.50 19.22 -9.90
CA PRO A 67 -7.84 19.57 -9.43
C PRO A 67 -7.96 19.25 -7.95
N ASN A 68 -8.89 19.92 -7.27
CA ASN A 68 -9.34 19.48 -5.94
C ASN A 68 -10.15 18.18 -6.10
N MET A 69 -9.48 17.14 -6.57
CA MET A 69 -9.90 15.77 -6.34
C MET A 69 -9.98 15.66 -4.83
N SER A 70 -11.08 15.13 -4.33
CA SER A 70 -11.23 14.81 -2.91
C SER A 70 -10.13 13.84 -2.48
N TYR A 71 -8.94 14.36 -2.20
CA TYR A 71 -7.86 13.65 -1.52
C TYR A 71 -8.20 13.45 -0.03
N LEU A 72 -9.38 13.92 0.42
CA LEU A 72 -9.96 13.69 1.75
C LEU A 72 -10.08 12.20 2.10
N ASP A 73 -10.11 11.33 1.08
CA ASP A 73 -10.26 9.89 1.27
C ASP A 73 -8.97 9.10 1.11
N SER A 74 -7.82 9.75 0.87
CA SER A 74 -6.53 9.07 0.94
C SER A 74 -6.34 8.45 2.32
N ILE A 75 -5.92 7.19 2.36
CA ILE A 75 -5.84 6.46 3.62
C ILE A 75 -4.50 6.65 4.33
N ILE A 76 -3.44 7.01 3.61
CA ILE A 76 -2.10 7.25 4.16
C ILE A 76 -1.63 8.64 3.71
N GLU A 77 -1.24 9.46 4.68
CA GLU A 77 -0.73 10.79 4.43
C GLU A 77 0.78 10.77 4.10
N PRO A 78 1.27 11.65 3.20
CA PRO A 78 2.69 11.74 2.86
C PRO A 78 3.58 11.98 4.08
N GLU A 79 3.13 12.82 5.02
CA GLU A 79 3.87 13.08 6.27
C GLU A 79 4.00 11.84 7.16
N TRP A 80 3.02 10.92 7.13
CA TRP A 80 3.10 9.68 7.89
C TRP A 80 4.13 8.73 7.29
N PHE A 81 4.20 8.70 5.96
CA PHE A 81 5.23 7.95 5.26
C PHE A 81 6.62 8.49 5.58
N ASP A 82 6.82 9.81 5.51
CA ASP A 82 8.11 10.45 5.77
C ASP A 82 8.58 10.24 7.22
N ALA A 83 7.64 10.24 8.18
CA ALA A 83 7.93 9.86 9.55
C ALA A 83 8.38 8.39 9.67
N ALA A 84 7.73 7.48 8.94
CA ALA A 84 8.04 6.04 8.95
C ALA A 84 9.40 5.67 8.35
N VAL A 85 9.97 6.48 7.47
CA VAL A 85 11.32 6.28 6.94
C VAL A 85 12.33 6.27 8.09
N ASN A 86 13.06 5.17 8.25
CA ASN A 86 14.03 4.93 9.32
C ASN A 86 13.48 5.21 10.74
N ALA A 87 12.18 5.02 10.97
CA ALA A 87 11.55 5.28 12.27
C ALA A 87 12.17 4.48 13.43
N HIS A 88 12.64 3.25 13.20
CA HIS A 88 13.33 2.46 14.21
C HIS A 88 14.60 3.14 14.75
N GLN A 89 15.33 3.87 13.89
CA GLN A 89 16.51 4.65 14.28
C GLN A 89 16.09 5.92 15.02
N LYS A 90 15.06 6.63 14.52
CA LYS A 90 14.54 7.87 15.12
C LYS A 90 14.00 7.62 16.54
N LEU A 91 13.37 6.47 16.76
CA LEU A 91 12.73 6.09 18.03
C LEU A 91 13.62 5.19 18.91
N GLY A 92 14.77 4.76 18.41
CA GLY A 92 15.75 3.97 19.17
C GLY A 92 15.28 2.57 19.56
N PHE A 93 14.55 1.88 18.68
CA PHE A 93 14.14 0.48 18.90
C PHE A 93 14.74 -0.45 17.84
N GLU A 94 14.96 -1.70 18.24
CA GLU A 94 15.38 -2.76 17.32
C GLU A 94 14.15 -3.45 16.71
N PRO A 95 14.05 -3.57 15.39
CA PRO A 95 13.02 -4.38 14.75
C PRO A 95 13.09 -5.84 15.22
N ARG A 96 11.93 -6.42 15.53
CA ARG A 96 11.78 -7.83 15.91
C ARG A 96 10.48 -8.39 15.36
N GLY A 97 10.47 -9.68 15.06
CA GLY A 97 9.28 -10.40 14.59
C GLY A 97 9.60 -11.43 13.52
N GLU A 98 8.56 -11.87 12.82
CA GLU A 98 8.71 -12.82 11.72
C GLU A 98 9.19 -12.12 10.45
N ARG A 99 9.96 -12.85 9.64
CA ARG A 99 10.32 -12.44 8.28
C ARG A 99 9.25 -12.92 7.31
N VAL A 100 8.70 -12.01 6.53
CA VAL A 100 7.60 -12.26 5.61
C VAL A 100 7.89 -11.64 4.24
N CYS A 101 7.60 -12.38 3.18
CA CYS A 101 7.61 -11.88 1.82
C CYS A 101 6.16 -11.66 1.36
N GLY A 102 5.81 -10.43 0.98
CA GLY A 102 4.57 -10.12 0.27
C GLY A 102 4.82 -10.07 -1.23
N PHE A 103 3.96 -10.67 -2.05
CA PHE A 103 4.12 -10.75 -3.50
C PHE A 103 2.82 -10.39 -4.24
N ASP A 104 2.91 -9.42 -5.14
CA ASP A 104 1.86 -9.10 -6.09
C ASP A 104 2.29 -9.56 -7.50
N PRO A 105 1.68 -10.64 -8.04
CA PRO A 105 1.99 -11.19 -9.36
C PRO A 105 1.57 -10.28 -10.53
N ALA A 106 0.87 -9.17 -10.24
CA ALA A 106 0.16 -8.32 -11.17
C ALA A 106 -1.05 -9.00 -11.84
N ASP A 107 -2.05 -8.21 -12.24
CA ASP A 107 -3.28 -8.74 -12.87
C ASP A 107 -3.12 -8.94 -14.38
N THR A 108 -2.39 -8.04 -15.06
CA THR A 108 -2.28 -8.00 -16.52
C THR A 108 -0.82 -7.91 -16.97
N GLY A 109 -0.53 -8.34 -18.21
CA GLY A 109 0.83 -8.42 -18.73
C GLY A 109 1.59 -7.08 -18.88
N ARG A 110 0.94 -5.94 -18.65
CA ARG A 110 1.59 -4.61 -18.66
C ARG A 110 1.85 -4.05 -17.26
N ASP A 111 1.25 -4.62 -16.23
CA ASP A 111 1.38 -4.15 -14.86
C ASP A 111 2.68 -4.69 -14.25
N ALA A 112 3.39 -3.84 -13.50
CA ALA A 112 4.61 -4.24 -12.81
C ALA A 112 4.31 -5.26 -11.70
N LYS A 113 5.09 -6.32 -11.63
CA LYS A 113 5.05 -7.27 -10.51
C LYS A 113 5.81 -6.65 -9.35
N ALA A 114 5.44 -7.00 -8.14
CA ALA A 114 6.06 -6.38 -6.97
C ALA A 114 6.25 -7.36 -5.82
N ARG A 115 7.28 -7.10 -5.02
CA ARG A 115 7.52 -7.80 -3.77
C ARG A 115 7.89 -6.84 -2.64
N THR A 116 7.63 -7.30 -1.42
CA THR A 116 8.06 -6.65 -0.19
C THR A 116 8.68 -7.68 0.75
N LEU A 117 9.86 -7.38 1.29
CA LEU A 117 10.52 -8.14 2.35
C LEU A 117 10.35 -7.38 3.67
N ARG A 118 9.70 -8.01 4.64
CA ARG A 118 9.37 -7.42 5.94
C ARG A 118 9.97 -8.25 7.08
N TYR A 119 10.69 -7.61 7.99
CA TYR A 119 11.12 -8.19 9.27
C TYR A 119 10.37 -7.54 10.43
N GLY A 120 9.31 -8.22 10.92
CA GLY A 120 8.47 -7.67 11.97
C GLY A 120 7.84 -6.34 11.55
N VAL A 121 8.19 -5.25 12.21
CA VAL A 121 7.71 -3.89 11.86
C VAL A 121 8.59 -3.17 10.85
N TYR A 122 9.76 -3.72 10.51
CA TYR A 122 10.70 -3.12 9.58
C TYR A 122 10.49 -3.64 8.16
N ILE A 123 10.36 -2.73 7.21
CA ILE A 123 10.29 -3.02 5.78
C ILE A 123 11.72 -2.91 5.27
N ASP A 124 12.30 -4.05 4.94
CA ASP A 124 13.71 -4.20 4.57
C ASP A 124 13.95 -3.78 3.12
N ASP A 125 13.12 -4.30 2.22
CA ASP A 125 13.15 -3.96 0.80
C ASP A 125 11.76 -4.06 0.15
N CYS A 126 11.55 -3.21 -0.85
CA CYS A 126 10.39 -3.24 -1.75
C CYS A 126 10.92 -3.11 -3.17
N PHE A 127 10.56 -4.06 -4.04
CA PHE A 127 11.05 -4.07 -5.41
C PHE A 127 9.91 -4.34 -6.41
N SER A 128 9.90 -3.59 -7.50
CA SER A 128 8.96 -3.75 -8.63
C SER A 128 9.71 -3.99 -9.94
N TRP A 129 9.17 -4.82 -10.82
CA TRP A 129 9.75 -5.13 -12.14
C TRP A 129 8.67 -5.49 -13.17
N LEU A 130 8.97 -5.25 -14.45
CA LEU A 130 8.04 -5.52 -15.56
C LEU A 130 8.31 -6.88 -16.24
N ASP A 131 9.58 -7.28 -16.29
CA ASP A 131 10.03 -8.42 -17.08
C ASP A 131 9.68 -9.79 -16.45
N GLY A 132 9.71 -10.83 -17.28
CA GLY A 132 9.50 -12.22 -16.87
C GLY A 132 8.04 -12.63 -16.89
N ASP A 133 7.79 -13.89 -17.22
CA ASP A 133 6.47 -14.46 -17.12
C ASP A 133 6.05 -14.63 -15.65
N ILE A 134 4.82 -15.09 -15.42
CA ILE A 134 4.32 -15.29 -14.05
C ILE A 134 5.12 -16.34 -13.27
N THR A 135 5.64 -17.35 -13.93
CA THR A 135 6.41 -18.44 -13.32
C THR A 135 7.79 -17.93 -12.91
N ASP A 136 8.48 -17.25 -13.80
CA ASP A 136 9.78 -16.62 -13.54
C ASP A 136 9.68 -15.60 -12.41
N ALA A 137 8.64 -14.78 -12.44
CA ALA A 137 8.39 -13.79 -11.40
C ALA A 137 8.12 -14.43 -10.03
N THR A 138 7.38 -15.54 -10.01
CA THR A 138 7.10 -16.30 -8.79
C THR A 138 8.38 -16.94 -8.26
N GLN A 139 9.17 -17.59 -9.13
CA GLN A 139 10.44 -18.19 -8.74
C GLN A 139 11.38 -17.15 -8.14
N ARG A 140 11.53 -16.00 -8.82
CA ARG A 140 12.32 -14.87 -8.29
C ARG A 140 11.82 -14.42 -6.90
N ALA A 141 10.51 -14.48 -6.65
CA ALA A 141 9.94 -14.09 -5.36
C ALA A 141 10.27 -15.05 -4.26
N VAL A 142 10.23 -16.33 -4.59
CA VAL A 142 10.58 -17.40 -3.68
C VAL A 142 12.08 -17.35 -3.38
N ASP A 143 12.93 -17.11 -4.37
CA ASP A 143 14.38 -17.00 -4.18
C ASP A 143 14.74 -15.82 -3.27
N ASP A 144 14.13 -14.64 -3.50
CA ASP A 144 14.33 -13.48 -2.63
C ASP A 144 13.82 -13.74 -1.21
N ALA A 145 12.66 -14.40 -1.06
CA ALA A 145 12.11 -14.78 0.23
C ALA A 145 13.03 -15.76 0.98
N LEU A 146 13.64 -16.71 0.27
CA LEU A 146 14.61 -17.67 0.83
C LEU A 146 15.91 -16.98 1.24
N GLY A 147 16.46 -16.12 0.38
CA GLY A 147 17.66 -15.35 0.67
C GLY A 147 17.49 -14.44 1.90
N PHE A 148 16.28 -13.91 2.08
CA PHE A 148 15.91 -13.12 3.25
C PHE A 148 15.63 -13.99 4.51
N GLY A 149 15.39 -15.29 4.35
CA GLY A 149 14.99 -16.18 5.44
C GLY A 149 13.56 -15.93 5.92
N ALA A 150 12.64 -15.64 4.99
CA ALA A 150 11.22 -15.50 5.27
C ALA A 150 10.62 -16.84 5.71
N ALA A 151 9.74 -16.79 6.72
CA ALA A 151 8.94 -17.94 7.15
C ALA A 151 7.62 -18.04 6.38
N ASP A 152 7.10 -16.88 5.94
CA ASP A 152 5.80 -16.77 5.28
C ASP A 152 5.93 -16.00 3.96
N PHE A 153 5.28 -16.52 2.94
CA PHE A 153 5.19 -16.00 1.58
C PHE A 153 3.71 -15.73 1.28
N VAL A 154 3.31 -14.47 1.41
CA VAL A 154 1.93 -14.03 1.19
C VAL A 154 1.80 -13.50 -0.23
N TYR A 155 0.83 -13.97 -0.99
CA TYR A 155 0.66 -13.57 -2.38
C TYR A 155 -0.79 -13.25 -2.74
N ASP A 156 -1.02 -12.31 -3.68
CA ASP A 156 -2.36 -12.06 -4.22
C ASP A 156 -2.83 -13.32 -4.97
N ASN A 157 -3.91 -13.94 -4.49
CA ASN A 157 -4.43 -15.18 -5.06
C ASN A 157 -5.47 -14.94 -6.17
N VAL A 158 -5.79 -13.67 -6.45
CA VAL A 158 -6.72 -13.26 -7.51
C VAL A 158 -5.98 -13.21 -8.86
N GLY A 159 -6.70 -13.52 -9.95
CA GLY A 159 -6.13 -13.48 -11.31
C GLY A 159 -4.93 -14.41 -11.48
N ASN A 160 -3.74 -13.82 -11.73
CA ASN A 160 -2.49 -14.56 -11.93
C ASN A 160 -1.99 -15.30 -10.68
N GLY A 161 -2.59 -15.05 -9.51
CA GLY A 161 -2.35 -15.81 -8.29
C GLY A 161 -2.63 -17.31 -8.37
N ALA A 162 -3.48 -17.74 -9.32
CA ALA A 162 -3.70 -19.17 -9.59
C ALA A 162 -2.43 -19.89 -10.05
N SER A 163 -1.57 -19.21 -10.80
CA SER A 163 -0.28 -19.73 -11.26
C SER A 163 0.71 -19.91 -10.12
N VAL A 164 0.71 -18.98 -9.15
CA VAL A 164 1.53 -19.08 -7.92
C VAL A 164 1.10 -20.30 -7.09
N LYS A 165 -0.21 -20.54 -6.97
CA LYS A 165 -0.74 -21.72 -6.30
C LYS A 165 -0.32 -23.03 -7.00
N THR A 166 -0.38 -23.03 -8.33
CA THR A 166 0.04 -24.19 -9.14
C THR A 166 1.52 -24.47 -8.96
N PHE A 167 2.37 -23.43 -9.02
CA PHE A 167 3.81 -23.51 -8.73
C PHE A 167 4.09 -24.13 -7.36
N ALA A 168 3.41 -23.65 -6.30
CA ALA A 168 3.56 -24.21 -4.96
C ALA A 168 3.11 -25.68 -4.87
N THR A 169 2.06 -26.07 -5.60
CA THR A 169 1.52 -27.45 -5.61
C THR A 169 2.42 -28.41 -6.38
N MET A 170 3.14 -27.94 -7.40
CA MET A 170 4.06 -28.74 -8.22
C MET A 170 5.45 -28.95 -7.57
N GLY A 171 5.60 -28.62 -6.29
CA GLY A 171 6.86 -28.81 -5.55
C GLY A 171 7.76 -27.58 -5.51
N GLY A 172 7.33 -26.43 -6.05
CA GLY A 172 8.00 -25.14 -5.91
C GLY A 172 7.92 -24.54 -4.50
N ARG A 173 7.51 -25.30 -3.49
CA ARG A 173 7.45 -24.86 -2.09
C ARG A 173 8.71 -25.34 -1.34
N PRO A 174 9.67 -24.45 -1.06
CA PRO A 174 10.83 -24.81 -0.26
C PRO A 174 10.44 -25.24 1.15
N ALA A 175 11.25 -26.10 1.76
CA ALA A 175 11.07 -26.46 3.17
C ALA A 175 11.23 -25.22 4.06
N GLY A 176 10.26 -25.01 4.97
CA GLY A 176 10.29 -23.88 5.91
C GLY A 176 9.60 -22.60 5.43
N LEU A 177 9.18 -22.52 4.16
CA LEU A 177 8.43 -21.38 3.62
C LEU A 177 6.93 -21.70 3.51
N SER A 178 6.10 -20.94 4.22
CA SER A 178 4.64 -21.08 4.19
C SER A 178 4.01 -20.21 3.12
N PHE A 179 3.26 -20.80 2.19
CA PHE A 179 2.55 -20.04 1.15
C PHE A 179 1.15 -19.71 1.65
N VAL A 180 0.82 -18.42 1.67
CA VAL A 180 -0.46 -17.89 2.14
C VAL A 180 -1.10 -17.10 1.00
N GLY A 181 -2.22 -17.59 0.47
CA GLY A 181 -2.99 -16.87 -0.54
C GLY A 181 -3.82 -15.77 0.11
N PHE A 182 -3.71 -14.55 -0.42
CA PHE A 182 -4.49 -13.39 -0.02
C PHE A 182 -5.58 -13.11 -1.06
N GLY A 183 -6.85 -13.30 -0.69
CA GLY A 183 -7.98 -12.89 -1.54
C GLY A 183 -8.49 -11.52 -1.15
N ALA A 184 -8.25 -10.53 -2.01
CA ALA A 184 -8.67 -9.14 -1.74
C ALA A 184 -10.20 -9.00 -1.54
N GLY A 185 -10.98 -9.84 -2.24
CA GLY A 185 -12.44 -9.89 -2.16
C GLY A 185 -13.00 -10.78 -1.04
N ASP A 186 -12.15 -11.52 -0.34
CA ASP A 186 -12.58 -12.45 0.72
C ASP A 186 -13.19 -11.70 1.91
N GLY A 187 -13.94 -12.45 2.73
CA GLY A 187 -14.38 -11.96 4.03
C GLY A 187 -13.21 -11.50 4.89
N VAL A 188 -13.50 -10.63 5.86
CA VAL A 188 -12.50 -10.18 6.83
C VAL A 188 -11.97 -11.37 7.63
N ASP A 189 -10.69 -11.29 8.01
CA ASP A 189 -10.12 -12.23 8.97
C ASP A 189 -10.67 -11.94 10.37
N ASP A 190 -10.87 -12.99 11.17
CA ASP A 190 -11.42 -12.93 12.52
C ASP A 190 -12.67 -12.04 12.64
N PRO A 191 -13.77 -12.37 11.92
CA PRO A 191 -14.95 -11.50 11.78
C PRO A 191 -15.61 -11.14 13.11
N ASP A 192 -15.55 -12.03 14.09
CA ASP A 192 -16.16 -11.88 15.41
C ASP A 192 -15.20 -11.30 16.46
N SER A 193 -13.97 -10.98 16.08
CA SER A 193 -13.00 -10.30 16.95
C SER A 193 -13.13 -8.78 16.83
N GLN A 194 -12.86 -8.08 17.94
CA GLN A 194 -12.75 -6.63 17.94
C GLN A 194 -11.52 -6.17 17.13
N TYR A 195 -11.68 -5.06 16.40
CA TYR A 195 -10.56 -4.49 15.66
C TYR A 195 -9.63 -3.71 16.60
N LEU A 196 -8.45 -4.25 16.92
CA LEU A 196 -7.51 -3.63 17.85
C LEU A 196 -8.23 -3.21 19.16
N ASP A 197 -8.13 -1.95 19.55
CA ASP A 197 -8.77 -1.38 20.75
C ASP A 197 -10.17 -0.79 20.47
N SER A 198 -10.78 -1.14 19.32
CA SER A 198 -12.13 -0.68 18.93
C SER A 198 -13.23 -1.53 19.56
N GLU A 199 -14.35 -0.90 19.90
CA GLU A 199 -15.56 -1.61 20.33
C GLU A 199 -16.27 -2.37 19.19
N ARG A 200 -15.90 -2.09 17.92
CA ARG A 200 -16.51 -2.69 16.73
C ARG A 200 -15.82 -3.99 16.31
N LEU A 201 -16.61 -4.97 15.90
CA LEU A 201 -16.13 -6.22 15.31
C LEU A 201 -15.57 -5.98 13.91
N ASN A 202 -14.60 -6.82 13.49
CA ASN A 202 -14.01 -6.74 12.14
C ASN A 202 -15.08 -6.79 11.05
N LYS A 203 -16.06 -7.70 11.16
CA LYS A 203 -17.15 -7.86 10.18
C LYS A 203 -18.06 -6.64 10.07
N ASP A 204 -18.20 -5.90 11.16
CA ASP A 204 -19.03 -4.71 11.25
C ASP A 204 -18.25 -3.44 10.89
N MET A 205 -16.93 -3.52 10.77
CA MET A 205 -16.05 -2.40 10.44
C MET A 205 -15.60 -2.41 8.98
N PHE A 206 -15.19 -3.57 8.43
CA PHE A 206 -14.60 -3.67 7.09
C PHE A 206 -15.46 -4.49 6.13
N ARG A 207 -15.44 -4.11 4.86
CA ARG A 207 -16.20 -4.81 3.81
C ARG A 207 -15.60 -6.15 3.41
N ASN A 208 -14.28 -6.22 3.38
CA ASN A 208 -13.48 -7.33 2.86
C ASN A 208 -12.07 -7.30 3.46
N LYS A 209 -11.30 -8.35 3.18
CA LYS A 209 -9.91 -8.51 3.63
C LYS A 209 -9.01 -7.37 3.17
N ARG A 210 -9.13 -6.91 1.91
CA ARG A 210 -8.40 -5.74 1.41
C ARG A 210 -8.59 -4.52 2.31
N ALA A 211 -9.83 -4.20 2.66
CA ALA A 211 -10.12 -3.04 3.49
C ALA A 211 -9.56 -3.16 4.90
N GLN A 212 -9.61 -4.35 5.50
CA GLN A 212 -9.07 -4.60 6.83
C GLN A 212 -7.55 -4.35 6.91
N TYR A 213 -6.79 -4.92 5.97
CA TYR A 213 -5.33 -4.83 6.01
C TYR A 213 -4.78 -3.48 5.55
N TRP A 214 -5.44 -2.83 4.59
CA TRP A 214 -5.12 -1.44 4.27
C TRP A 214 -5.37 -0.49 5.44
N TRP A 215 -6.43 -0.74 6.22
CA TRP A 215 -6.69 0.05 7.41
C TRP A 215 -5.69 -0.23 8.54
N LEU A 216 -5.30 -1.49 8.72
CA LEU A 216 -4.20 -1.85 9.61
C LEU A 216 -2.89 -1.14 9.23
N LEU A 217 -2.55 -1.14 7.93
CA LEU A 217 -1.36 -0.46 7.43
C LEU A 217 -1.43 1.04 7.72
N ARG A 218 -2.57 1.68 7.42
CA ARG A 218 -2.85 3.07 7.77
C ARG A 218 -2.58 3.36 9.25
N ASP A 219 -3.13 2.55 10.16
CA ASP A 219 -3.01 2.78 11.59
C ASP A 219 -1.56 2.64 12.07
N ARG A 220 -0.76 1.75 11.48
CA ARG A 220 0.69 1.65 11.75
C ARG A 220 1.44 2.89 11.32
N PHE A 221 1.17 3.42 10.12
CA PHE A 221 1.75 4.68 9.65
C PHE A 221 1.38 5.85 10.56
N PHE A 222 0.09 5.97 10.93
CA PHE A 222 -0.38 7.03 11.81
C PHE A 222 0.26 6.98 13.20
N ARG A 223 0.32 5.79 13.83
CA ARG A 223 1.00 5.59 15.12
C ARG A 223 2.48 5.95 15.05
N THR A 224 3.13 5.60 13.94
CA THR A 224 4.55 5.94 13.72
C THR A 224 4.75 7.44 13.58
N PHE A 225 3.87 8.12 12.86
CA PHE A 225 3.85 9.58 12.78
C PHE A 225 3.66 10.23 14.14
N GLU A 226 2.67 9.80 14.93
CA GLU A 226 2.46 10.33 16.28
C GLU A 226 3.64 10.07 17.22
N ALA A 227 4.32 8.93 17.08
CA ALA A 227 5.52 8.62 17.86
C ALA A 227 6.72 9.50 17.48
N VAL A 228 6.98 9.67 16.18
CA VAL A 228 8.15 10.41 15.67
C VAL A 228 7.97 11.92 15.79
N ASP A 229 6.81 12.44 15.38
CA ASP A 229 6.58 13.88 15.26
C ASP A 229 6.02 14.50 16.54
N LYS A 230 5.13 13.76 17.23
CA LYS A 230 4.44 14.27 18.44
C LYS A 230 5.00 13.69 19.74
N GLY A 231 5.97 12.77 19.68
CA GLY A 231 6.55 12.12 20.85
C GLY A 231 5.55 11.27 21.65
N ARG A 232 4.45 10.81 21.02
CA ARG A 232 3.45 9.97 21.69
C ARG A 232 3.93 8.53 21.76
N TYR A 233 3.87 7.94 22.95
CA TYR A 233 4.23 6.54 23.09
C TYR A 233 3.21 5.64 22.38
N HIS A 234 3.74 4.74 21.57
CA HIS A 234 3.04 3.61 20.98
C HIS A 234 3.93 2.38 21.16
N ASP A 235 3.32 1.21 21.31
CA ASP A 235 4.08 -0.05 21.33
C ASP A 235 4.87 -0.19 20.00
N PRO A 236 6.20 -0.37 20.03
CA PRO A 236 7.02 -0.57 18.84
C PRO A 236 6.52 -1.66 17.89
N LEU A 237 5.87 -2.72 18.40
CA LEU A 237 5.30 -3.81 17.58
C LEU A 237 4.08 -3.38 16.76
N THR A 238 3.48 -2.25 17.11
CA THR A 238 2.33 -1.65 16.42
C THR A 238 2.73 -0.56 15.43
N LEU A 239 4.02 -0.28 15.31
CA LEU A 239 4.56 0.72 14.38
C LEU A 239 4.89 0.10 13.02
N ILE A 240 5.43 0.93 12.13
CA ILE A 240 6.07 0.53 10.88
C ILE A 240 7.33 1.36 10.69
N SER A 241 8.42 0.75 10.24
CA SER A 241 9.63 1.47 9.86
C SER A 241 10.04 1.05 8.46
N ILE A 242 10.34 2.01 7.59
CA ILE A 242 10.72 1.76 6.20
C ILE A 242 12.23 1.98 6.05
N ASN A 243 12.91 1.08 5.37
CA ASN A 243 14.28 1.30 4.93
C ASN A 243 14.36 2.50 3.97
N GLY A 244 15.05 3.56 4.39
CA GLY A 244 15.21 4.76 3.57
C GLY A 244 16.09 4.58 2.34
N ASP A 245 16.89 3.52 2.28
CA ASP A 245 17.87 3.30 1.20
C ASP A 245 17.35 2.37 0.10
N MET A 246 16.09 1.94 0.18
CA MET A 246 15.55 1.00 -0.81
C MET A 246 15.31 1.68 -2.18
N PRO A 247 15.61 1.01 -3.31
CA PRO A 247 15.58 1.64 -4.64
C PRO A 247 14.22 2.22 -5.04
N LYS A 248 13.13 1.58 -4.59
CA LYS A 248 11.75 1.94 -4.97
C LYS A 248 11.01 2.77 -3.90
N LEU A 249 11.73 3.43 -2.99
CA LEU A 249 11.12 4.24 -1.91
C LEU A 249 10.13 5.29 -2.44
N ALA A 250 10.51 6.06 -3.46
CA ALA A 250 9.66 7.11 -4.02
C ALA A 250 8.42 6.55 -4.73
N GLU A 251 8.57 5.42 -5.42
CA GLU A 251 7.48 4.69 -6.09
C GLU A 251 6.48 4.18 -5.06
N LEU A 252 6.96 3.51 -3.99
CA LEU A 252 6.14 3.05 -2.88
C LEU A 252 5.37 4.20 -2.23
N LYS A 253 6.04 5.32 -1.95
CA LYS A 253 5.39 6.52 -1.39
C LYS A 253 4.26 6.99 -2.30
N SER A 254 4.53 7.12 -3.60
CA SER A 254 3.56 7.56 -4.61
C SER A 254 2.34 6.64 -4.66
N GLU A 255 2.54 5.32 -4.63
CA GLU A 255 1.43 4.36 -4.64
C GLU A 255 0.59 4.43 -3.36
N LEU A 256 1.23 4.43 -2.18
CA LEU A 256 0.52 4.44 -0.89
C LEU A 256 -0.38 5.66 -0.71
N VAL A 257 0.09 6.86 -1.11
CA VAL A 257 -0.69 8.10 -0.93
C VAL A 257 -1.85 8.22 -1.92
N LYS A 258 -1.79 7.49 -3.04
CA LYS A 258 -2.83 7.51 -4.07
C LYS A 258 -4.01 6.63 -3.73
N VAL A 259 -3.85 5.61 -2.89
CA VAL A 259 -4.94 4.71 -2.49
C VAL A 259 -5.98 5.46 -1.66
N GLN A 260 -7.23 5.33 -2.07
CA GLN A 260 -8.37 6.02 -1.46
C GLN A 260 -9.39 5.07 -0.84
N ARG A 261 -10.02 5.55 0.22
CA ARG A 261 -11.23 4.98 0.78
C ARG A 261 -12.37 5.19 -0.20
N LYS A 262 -13.06 4.10 -0.55
CA LYS A 262 -14.31 4.17 -1.28
C LYS A 262 -15.46 4.53 -0.32
N ARG A 263 -16.24 5.55 -0.68
CA ARG A 263 -17.49 5.88 0.01
C ARG A 263 -18.67 5.47 -0.86
N THR A 264 -19.45 4.53 -0.37
CA THR A 264 -20.70 4.11 -1.02
C THR A 264 -21.87 4.61 -0.17
N ALA A 265 -22.82 5.33 -0.78
CA ALA A 265 -24.01 5.81 -0.08
C ALA A 265 -24.76 4.64 0.60
N GLY A 266 -25.13 4.81 1.87
CA GLY A 266 -25.80 3.79 2.67
C GLY A 266 -24.92 2.68 3.24
N VAL A 267 -23.65 2.56 2.80
CA VAL A 267 -22.70 1.58 3.35
C VAL A 267 -21.85 2.23 4.44
N ARG A 268 -21.90 1.67 5.66
CA ARG A 268 -21.12 2.14 6.82
C ARG A 268 -19.78 1.43 6.99
N LEU A 269 -19.55 0.36 6.23
CA LEU A 269 -18.30 -0.40 6.24
C LEU A 269 -17.18 0.38 5.56
N VAL A 270 -15.98 0.26 6.07
CA VAL A 270 -14.76 0.72 5.40
C VAL A 270 -14.57 -0.10 4.14
N GLN A 271 -14.36 0.62 3.04
CA GLN A 271 -14.08 0.08 1.72
C GLN A 271 -12.88 0.83 1.17
N ILE A 272 -11.99 0.11 0.52
CA ILE A 272 -10.85 0.67 -0.22
C ILE A 272 -11.15 0.48 -1.70
N GLU A 273 -10.79 1.46 -2.51
CA GLU A 273 -10.94 1.35 -3.96
C GLU A 273 -10.23 0.10 -4.49
N SER A 274 -10.84 -0.54 -5.49
CA SER A 274 -10.25 -1.70 -6.16
C SER A 274 -9.19 -1.27 -7.18
N LYS A 275 -8.32 -2.20 -7.58
CA LYS A 275 -7.36 -1.99 -8.66
C LYS A 275 -8.04 -1.50 -9.95
N ASP A 276 -9.19 -2.08 -10.29
CA ASP A 276 -9.98 -1.66 -11.47
C ASP A 276 -10.56 -0.24 -11.34
N GLU A 277 -10.97 0.17 -10.15
CA GLU A 277 -11.48 1.52 -9.88
C GLU A 277 -10.37 2.57 -9.99
N MET A 278 -9.15 2.23 -9.53
CA MET A 278 -7.97 3.07 -9.70
C MET A 278 -7.61 3.24 -11.17
N ARG A 279 -7.60 2.14 -11.95
CA ARG A 279 -7.33 2.18 -13.40
C ARG A 279 -8.35 3.06 -14.14
N LYS A 280 -9.64 2.98 -13.79
CA LYS A 280 -10.69 3.85 -14.36
C LYS A 280 -10.47 5.34 -14.09
N ARG A 281 -9.64 5.70 -13.11
CA ARG A 281 -9.25 7.07 -12.79
C ARG A 281 -7.91 7.49 -13.40
N GLY A 282 -7.33 6.65 -14.26
CA GLY A 282 -6.00 6.89 -14.85
C GLY A 282 -4.85 6.67 -13.86
N ILE A 283 -5.08 5.93 -12.77
CA ILE A 283 -4.03 5.60 -11.79
C ILE A 283 -3.61 4.15 -12.02
N PRO A 284 -2.32 3.88 -12.30
CA PRO A 284 -1.81 2.51 -12.39
C PRO A 284 -2.07 1.69 -11.13
N SER A 285 -2.07 0.37 -11.28
CA SER A 285 -2.29 -0.52 -10.13
C SER A 285 -1.16 -0.39 -9.10
N PRO A 286 -1.47 -0.22 -7.80
CA PRO A 286 -0.46 0.03 -6.77
C PRO A 286 0.16 -1.29 -6.26
N ASN A 287 0.80 -2.04 -7.15
CA ASN A 287 1.24 -3.40 -6.85
C ASN A 287 2.32 -3.46 -5.76
N LEU A 288 3.20 -2.44 -5.69
CA LEU A 288 4.23 -2.35 -4.65
C LEU A 288 3.58 -2.11 -3.28
N ALA A 289 2.62 -1.18 -3.21
CA ALA A 289 1.88 -0.90 -1.99
C ALA A 289 0.96 -2.06 -1.56
N ASP A 290 0.33 -2.75 -2.51
CA ASP A 290 -0.46 -3.96 -2.23
C ASP A 290 0.42 -5.09 -1.72
N SER A 291 1.63 -5.29 -2.28
CA SER A 291 2.59 -6.28 -1.75
C SER A 291 3.01 -5.97 -0.30
N LEU A 292 3.19 -4.69 0.05
CA LEU A 292 3.48 -4.26 1.42
C LEU A 292 2.30 -4.54 2.34
N MET A 293 1.08 -4.18 1.94
CA MET A 293 -0.13 -4.44 2.70
C MET A 293 -0.31 -5.93 2.96
N MET A 294 -0.15 -6.77 1.93
CA MET A 294 -0.28 -8.23 2.04
C MET A 294 0.79 -8.83 2.94
N SER A 295 1.99 -8.24 3.01
CA SER A 295 3.02 -8.72 3.93
C SER A 295 2.56 -8.73 5.39
N PHE A 296 1.56 -7.92 5.78
CA PHE A 296 0.97 -7.92 7.12
C PHE A 296 -0.17 -8.94 7.30
N ALA A 297 -0.65 -9.55 6.23
CA ALA A 297 -1.74 -10.53 6.24
C ALA A 297 -1.26 -11.96 6.52
N VAL A 298 -0.47 -12.10 7.58
CA VAL A 298 -0.02 -13.39 8.10
C VAL A 298 -1.00 -13.86 9.17
N GLN A 299 -1.48 -15.10 9.02
CA GLN A 299 -2.30 -15.74 10.04
C GLN A 299 -1.41 -16.05 11.25
N PRO A 300 -1.87 -15.82 12.50
CA PRO A 300 -1.15 -16.28 13.67
C PRO A 300 -0.97 -17.80 13.56
N LYS A 301 0.28 -18.26 13.59
CA LYS A 301 0.58 -19.70 13.67
C LYS A 301 -0.11 -20.21 14.95
N SER A 302 -1.13 -21.04 14.80
CA SER A 302 -1.89 -21.56 15.94
C SER A 302 -0.90 -22.11 16.97
N ASP A 303 -0.94 -21.57 18.19
CA ASP A 303 -0.20 -22.16 19.30
C ASP A 303 -0.51 -23.66 19.31
N PHE A 304 0.52 -24.48 19.12
CA PHE A 304 0.42 -25.93 19.25
C PHE A 304 -0.15 -26.23 20.65
N LYS A 305 -1.46 -26.48 20.75
CA LYS A 305 -2.06 -27.03 21.96
C LYS A 305 -1.55 -28.46 22.09
N TYR A 306 -0.52 -28.67 22.91
CA TYR A 306 -0.07 -29.99 23.29
C TYR A 306 -1.22 -30.71 24.01
N GLN A 307 -1.99 -31.52 23.27
CA GLN A 307 -2.91 -32.46 23.89
C GLN A 307 -2.06 -33.56 24.53
N ARG A 308 -1.83 -33.44 25.84
CA ARG A 308 -1.34 -34.57 26.63
C ARG A 308 -2.31 -35.74 26.41
N ARG A 309 -1.88 -36.77 25.67
CA ARG A 309 -2.61 -38.04 25.64
C ARG A 309 -2.72 -38.52 27.10
N PRO A 310 -3.93 -38.86 27.61
CA PRO A 310 -4.05 -39.41 28.94
C PRO A 310 -3.22 -40.69 28.99
N VAL A 311 -2.28 -40.74 29.93
CA VAL A 311 -1.50 -41.95 30.22
C VAL A 311 -2.50 -43.00 30.66
N GLY A 312 -2.69 -44.02 29.81
CA GLY A 312 -3.57 -45.14 30.12
C GLY A 312 -3.15 -45.75 31.45
N ARG A 313 -4.06 -45.76 32.43
CA ARG A 313 -3.88 -46.54 33.65
C ARG A 313 -3.75 -48.00 33.22
N ARG A 314 -2.53 -48.55 33.31
CA ARG A 314 -2.33 -50.00 33.31
C ARG A 314 -3.09 -50.55 34.52
N ARG A 315 -4.10 -51.37 34.25
CA ARG A 315 -4.64 -52.31 35.23
C ARG A 315 -3.75 -53.54 35.27
#